data_AF-A0A979GIE3-F1
#
_entry.id   AF-A0A979GIE3-F1
#
_cell.length_a   1.000
_cell.length_b   1.000
_cell.length_c   1.000
_cell.angle_alpha   90.00
_cell.angle_beta   90.00
_cell.angle_gamma   90.00
#
_symmetry.space_group_name_H-M   'P 1'
#
loop_
_entity.id
_entity.type
_entity.pdbx_description
1 polymer ?
#
loop_
_entity_poly.entity_id
_entity_poly.type
_entity_poly.pdbx_seq_one_letter_code
_entity_poly.pdbx_strand_id
1 'polypeptide(L)'
;MTKFSVVVAGGGSTFTPGIVLMLLANQDRFPLRALKFYDNDGARQEVIAEACKVILKEKAPDIAFSYTTDPEVAFSDVDFVMAHIRVGKYPMRELDEKIPLRHGVVGQETCGPGGIAYGMRSIGGVLELVDYMEKYSPNAWMLNYSNPAAIVAEATRRLRPNAKILNICDMPIGIESRMAQIVGLQDRKQMRVRYYGLNHWWSAISRSFRKG
;
A
#
# COMPACT_ATOMS: atom_id res chain seq x y z
N MET A 1 -8.21 -21.35 13.84
CA MET A 1 -8.27 -20.39 12.73
C MET A 1 -6.93 -20.36 12.03
N THR A 2 -6.91 -20.24 10.70
CA THR A 2 -5.68 -20.07 9.92
C THR A 2 -4.97 -18.78 10.31
N LYS A 3 -3.66 -18.82 10.56
CA LYS A 3 -2.82 -17.63 10.82
C LYS A 3 -2.00 -17.30 9.58
N PHE A 4 -1.83 -16.02 9.28
CA PHE A 4 -1.17 -15.55 8.05
C PHE A 4 0.27 -15.05 8.27
N SER A 5 1.11 -15.22 7.27
CA SER A 5 2.42 -14.58 7.15
C SER A 5 2.34 -13.40 6.19
N VAL A 6 2.80 -12.24 6.65
CA VAL A 6 2.74 -10.99 5.87
C VAL A 6 4.14 -10.42 5.73
N VAL A 7 4.46 -9.93 4.54
CA VAL A 7 5.60 -9.01 4.33
C VAL A 7 5.10 -7.62 3.95
N VAL A 8 5.69 -6.60 4.55
CA VAL A 8 5.45 -5.19 4.24
C VAL A 8 6.63 -4.69 3.41
N ALA A 9 6.38 -4.43 2.12
CA ALA A 9 7.37 -3.91 1.18
C ALA A 9 7.32 -2.37 1.15
N GLY A 10 8.41 -1.75 1.58
CA GLY A 10 8.46 -0.34 1.99
C GLY A 10 8.48 -0.17 3.51
N GLY A 11 9.12 -1.10 4.24
CA GLY A 11 9.18 -1.13 5.70
C GLY A 11 9.68 0.18 6.33
N GLY A 12 10.56 0.93 5.66
CA GLY A 12 11.04 2.24 6.07
C GLY A 12 10.04 3.39 5.84
N SER A 13 8.81 3.10 5.43
CA SER A 13 7.75 4.10 5.29
C SER A 13 7.36 4.68 6.65
N THR A 14 7.05 5.98 6.67
CA THR A 14 6.52 6.66 7.87
C THR A 14 5.14 6.11 8.28
N PHE A 15 4.46 5.40 7.39
CA PHE A 15 3.15 4.80 7.66
C PHE A 15 3.24 3.38 8.25
N THR A 16 4.41 2.72 8.19
CA THR A 16 4.58 1.34 8.67
C THR A 16 4.14 1.17 10.13
N PRO A 17 4.52 2.03 11.10
CA PRO A 17 4.07 1.87 12.49
C PRO A 17 2.54 1.91 12.63
N GLY A 18 1.86 2.78 11.87
CA GLY A 18 0.40 2.85 11.87
C GLY A 18 -0.25 1.59 11.30
N ILE A 19 0.34 1.00 10.25
CA ILE A 19 -0.10 -0.27 9.67
C ILE A 19 0.08 -1.42 10.69
N VAL A 20 1.21 -1.47 11.40
CA VAL A 20 1.46 -2.48 12.44
C VAL A 20 0.40 -2.39 13.54
N LEU A 21 0.15 -1.18 14.06
CA LEU A 21 -0.88 -0.98 15.08
C LEU A 21 -2.26 -1.39 14.58
N MET A 22 -2.59 -1.10 13.32
CA MET A 22 -3.83 -1.55 12.70
C MET A 22 -3.90 -3.07 12.61
N LEU A 23 -2.84 -3.76 12.16
CA LEU A 23 -2.82 -5.22 12.09
C LEU A 23 -2.97 -5.87 13.47
N LEU A 24 -2.32 -5.32 14.49
CA LEU A 24 -2.45 -5.77 15.88
C LEU A 24 -3.88 -5.56 16.42
N ALA A 25 -4.52 -4.44 16.09
CA ALA A 25 -5.89 -4.16 16.49
C ALA A 25 -6.95 -5.02 15.76
N ASN A 26 -6.55 -5.81 14.74
CA ASN A 26 -7.45 -6.64 13.93
C ASN A 26 -7.06 -8.13 13.93
N GLN A 27 -6.33 -8.60 14.95
CA GLN A 27 -5.94 -10.01 15.08
C GLN A 27 -7.13 -10.98 15.22
N ASP A 28 -8.27 -10.49 15.71
CA ASP A 28 -9.52 -11.25 15.83
C ASP A 28 -10.06 -11.75 14.49
N ARG A 29 -9.87 -10.96 13.43
CA ARG A 29 -10.35 -11.27 12.06
C ARG A 29 -9.24 -11.55 11.06
N PHE A 30 -8.00 -11.18 11.38
CA PHE A 30 -6.83 -11.40 10.54
C PHE A 30 -5.61 -11.78 11.41
N PRO A 31 -5.62 -12.99 12.01
CA PRO A 31 -4.56 -13.40 12.91
C PRO A 31 -3.25 -13.64 12.17
N LEU A 32 -2.15 -13.14 12.71
CA LEU A 32 -0.81 -13.26 12.14
C LEU A 32 0.00 -14.34 12.87
N ARG A 33 0.79 -15.09 12.11
CA ARG A 33 1.88 -15.93 12.63
C ARG A 33 3.25 -15.26 12.43
N ALA A 34 3.39 -14.47 11.37
CA ALA A 34 4.64 -13.81 11.02
C ALA A 34 4.38 -12.46 10.36
N LEU A 35 5.25 -11.49 10.66
CA LEU A 35 5.30 -10.18 10.03
C LEU A 35 6.75 -9.85 9.68
N LYS A 36 7.00 -9.57 8.40
CA LYS A 36 8.34 -9.23 7.90
C LYS A 36 8.35 -7.87 7.27
N PHE A 37 9.42 -7.11 7.43
CA PHE A 37 9.64 -5.87 6.67
C PHE A 37 10.71 -6.05 5.62
N TYR A 38 10.45 -5.46 4.46
CA TYR A 38 11.39 -5.36 3.36
C TYR A 38 11.50 -3.91 2.90
N ASP A 39 12.73 -3.46 2.69
CA ASP A 39 13.03 -2.16 2.09
C ASP A 39 14.40 -2.26 1.40
N ASN A 40 14.65 -1.43 0.39
CA ASN A 40 15.96 -1.35 -0.24
C ASN A 40 16.87 -0.31 0.42
N ASP A 41 16.34 0.46 1.38
CA ASP A 41 17.08 1.39 2.23
C ASP A 41 17.14 0.85 3.68
N GLY A 42 18.18 0.06 3.96
CA GLY A 42 18.34 -0.65 5.24
C GLY A 42 18.40 0.29 6.45
N ALA A 43 19.21 1.35 6.38
CA ALA A 43 19.36 2.31 7.49
C ALA A 43 18.05 3.05 7.79
N ARG A 44 17.28 3.42 6.76
CA ARG A 44 15.96 4.01 6.93
C ARG A 44 14.97 3.02 7.56
N GLN A 45 15.00 1.76 7.12
CA GLN A 45 14.12 0.72 7.64
C GLN A 45 14.43 0.35 9.09
N GLU A 46 15.71 0.27 9.46
CA GLU A 46 16.17 -0.14 10.80
C GLU A 46 15.50 0.67 11.91
N VAL A 47 15.45 2.00 11.76
CA VAL A 47 14.82 2.90 12.73
C VAL A 47 13.33 2.55 12.93
N ILE A 48 12.62 2.29 11.85
CA ILE A 48 11.18 1.96 11.90
C ILE A 48 10.96 0.54 12.43
N ALA A 49 11.81 -0.40 12.01
CA ALA A 49 11.69 -1.80 12.37
C ALA A 49 11.99 -2.05 13.85
N GLU A 50 13.04 -1.45 14.41
CA GLU A 50 13.34 -1.57 15.85
C GLU A 50 12.25 -0.93 16.70
N ALA A 51 11.66 0.20 16.27
CA ALA A 51 10.49 0.77 16.95
C ALA A 51 9.28 -0.18 16.92
N CYS A 52 8.98 -0.79 15.77
CA CYS A 52 7.87 -1.73 15.63
C CYS A 52 8.11 -3.04 16.40
N LYS A 53 9.35 -3.48 16.53
CA LYS A 53 9.75 -4.66 17.30
C LYS A 53 9.40 -4.52 18.78
N VAL A 54 9.60 -3.34 19.37
CA VAL A 54 9.18 -3.05 20.75
C VAL A 54 7.67 -3.19 20.89
N ILE A 55 6.91 -2.57 19.97
CA ILE A 55 5.44 -2.64 19.96
C ILE A 55 4.93 -4.09 19.86
N LEU A 56 5.52 -4.87 18.96
CA LEU A 56 5.16 -6.28 18.75
C LEU A 56 5.46 -7.13 20.00
N LYS A 57 6.62 -6.91 20.63
CA LYS A 57 7.00 -7.62 21.86
C LYS A 57 6.02 -7.36 23.01
N GLU A 58 5.51 -6.12 23.13
CA GLU A 58 4.55 -5.75 24.18
C GLU A 58 3.14 -6.29 23.92
N LYS A 59 2.69 -6.27 22.66
CA LYS A 59 1.27 -6.50 22.33
C LYS A 59 0.98 -7.89 21.74
N ALA A 60 1.94 -8.50 21.07
CA ALA A 60 1.76 -9.78 20.38
C ALA A 60 3.10 -10.54 20.26
N PRO A 61 3.69 -10.97 21.39
CA PRO A 61 5.00 -11.62 21.41
C PRO A 61 5.06 -12.94 20.61
N ASP A 62 3.91 -13.54 20.31
CA ASP A 62 3.80 -14.78 19.53
C ASP A 62 3.93 -14.56 18.01
N ILE A 63 3.90 -13.31 17.53
CA ILE A 63 4.09 -13.01 16.10
C ILE A 63 5.59 -13.00 15.82
N ALA A 64 6.05 -13.91 14.97
CA ALA A 64 7.43 -13.91 14.50
C ALA A 64 7.71 -12.62 13.69
N PHE A 65 8.72 -11.85 14.10
CA PHE A 65 9.06 -10.59 13.46
C PHE A 65 10.51 -10.55 13.00
N SER A 66 10.73 -10.08 11.76
CA SER A 66 12.05 -9.76 11.23
C SER A 66 11.98 -8.63 10.20
N TYR A 67 13.12 -8.03 9.89
CA TYR A 67 13.26 -7.07 8.81
C TYR A 67 14.56 -7.34 8.06
N THR A 68 14.57 -7.07 6.75
CA THR A 68 15.71 -7.38 5.90
C THR A 68 15.73 -6.50 4.64
N THR A 69 16.87 -6.45 3.97
CA THR A 69 17.01 -5.92 2.60
C THR A 69 17.17 -7.04 1.57
N ASP A 70 17.20 -8.30 2.00
CA ASP A 70 17.31 -9.49 1.17
C ASP A 70 15.91 -9.95 0.69
N PRO A 71 15.64 -9.94 -0.63
CA PRO A 71 14.38 -10.41 -1.19
C PRO A 71 14.04 -11.87 -0.85
N GLU A 72 15.02 -12.78 -0.81
CA GLU A 72 14.74 -14.19 -0.54
C GLU A 72 14.18 -14.37 0.87
N VAL A 73 14.82 -13.75 1.86
CA VAL A 73 14.37 -13.78 3.26
C VAL A 73 13.01 -13.10 3.41
N ALA A 74 12.82 -11.95 2.75
CA ALA A 74 11.58 -11.17 2.84
C ALA A 74 10.37 -11.87 2.22
N PHE A 75 10.53 -12.47 1.05
CA PHE A 75 9.41 -12.99 0.24
C PHE A 75 9.21 -14.50 0.34
N SER A 76 10.07 -15.24 1.05
CA SER A 76 9.84 -16.67 1.32
C SER A 76 8.76 -16.88 2.38
N ASP A 77 7.86 -17.86 2.19
CA ASP A 77 6.81 -18.21 3.18
C ASP A 77 5.92 -17.01 3.57
N VAL A 78 5.32 -16.34 2.57
CA VAL A 78 4.34 -15.27 2.80
C VAL A 78 3.00 -15.57 2.12
N ASP A 79 1.91 -15.24 2.81
CA ASP A 79 0.56 -15.32 2.26
C ASP A 79 0.17 -14.00 1.57
N PHE A 80 0.65 -12.87 2.11
CA PHE A 80 0.38 -11.54 1.58
C PHE A 80 1.62 -10.64 1.55
N VAL A 81 1.73 -9.86 0.47
CA VAL A 81 2.65 -8.74 0.34
C VAL A 81 1.85 -7.44 0.44
N MET A 82 2.09 -6.63 1.47
CA MET A 82 1.53 -5.29 1.59
C MET A 82 2.54 -4.28 1.04
N ALA A 83 2.30 -3.78 -0.18
CA ALA A 83 3.24 -2.92 -0.89
C ALA A 83 2.85 -1.44 -0.79
N HIS A 84 3.78 -0.64 -0.28
CA HIS A 84 3.66 0.81 -0.11
C HIS A 84 4.98 1.55 -0.27
N ILE A 85 5.79 1.07 -1.22
CA ILE A 85 7.04 1.70 -1.64
C ILE A 85 6.80 3.09 -2.27
N ARG A 86 7.82 3.94 -2.17
CA ARG A 86 7.94 5.21 -2.90
C ARG A 86 9.32 5.30 -3.54
N VAL A 87 9.42 4.90 -4.80
CA VAL A 87 10.69 4.95 -5.55
C VAL A 87 11.14 6.40 -5.70
N GLY A 88 12.36 6.70 -5.22
CA GLY A 88 12.91 8.06 -5.17
C GLY A 88 12.59 8.85 -3.91
N LYS A 89 11.79 8.29 -2.98
CA LYS A 89 11.49 8.90 -1.67
C LYS A 89 10.94 10.34 -1.79
N TYR A 90 11.00 11.11 -0.70
CA TYR A 90 10.59 12.52 -0.71
C TYR A 90 11.47 13.45 -1.57
N PRO A 91 12.80 13.25 -1.67
CA PRO A 91 13.63 14.10 -2.54
C PRO A 91 13.18 14.09 -4.00
N MET A 92 12.77 12.92 -4.55
CA MET A 92 12.24 12.90 -5.92
C MET A 92 10.82 13.47 -6.00
N ARG A 93 9.98 13.27 -4.99
CA ARG A 93 8.65 13.91 -4.93
C ARG A 93 8.75 15.44 -4.95
N GLU A 94 9.74 15.99 -4.25
CA GLU A 94 10.00 17.44 -4.28
C GLU A 94 10.29 17.93 -5.70
N LEU A 95 11.05 17.17 -6.49
CA LEU A 95 11.32 17.48 -7.90
C LEU A 95 10.06 17.34 -8.76
N ASP A 96 9.27 16.28 -8.55
CA ASP A 96 8.00 16.05 -9.25
C ASP A 96 7.02 17.21 -9.05
N GLU A 97 7.05 17.85 -7.89
CA GLU A 97 6.20 19.00 -7.57
C GLU A 97 6.83 20.32 -8.07
N LYS A 98 8.13 20.54 -7.83
CA LYS A 98 8.77 21.84 -8.15
C LYS A 98 9.08 22.04 -9.63
N ILE A 99 9.44 20.99 -10.37
CA ILE A 99 9.81 21.13 -11.79
C ILE A 99 8.60 21.60 -12.63
N PRO A 100 7.42 20.97 -12.59
CA PRO A 100 6.27 21.42 -13.37
C PRO A 100 5.84 22.86 -13.03
N LEU A 101 5.91 23.22 -11.73
CA LEU A 101 5.56 24.56 -11.27
C LEU A 101 6.45 25.66 -11.88
N ARG A 102 7.74 25.39 -12.12
CA ARG A 102 8.63 26.33 -12.83
C ARG A 102 8.22 26.59 -14.28
N HIS A 103 7.39 25.73 -14.85
CA HIS A 103 6.87 25.85 -16.21
C HIS A 103 5.40 26.27 -16.25
N GLY A 104 4.84 26.75 -15.14
CA GLY A 104 3.43 27.15 -15.06
C GLY A 104 2.44 25.99 -15.12
N VAL A 105 2.90 24.77 -14.84
CA VAL A 105 2.07 23.54 -14.80
C VAL A 105 1.95 23.04 -13.37
N VAL A 106 0.82 22.44 -13.01
CA VAL A 106 0.63 21.85 -11.68
C VAL A 106 1.66 20.75 -11.40
N GLY A 107 2.34 20.85 -10.27
CA GLY A 107 3.17 19.80 -9.70
C GLY A 107 2.42 19.07 -8.59
N GLN A 108 2.15 17.78 -8.78
CA GLN A 108 1.40 16.96 -7.83
C GLN A 108 1.92 15.53 -7.86
N GLU A 109 1.81 14.82 -6.73
CA GLU A 109 2.37 13.48 -6.52
C GLU A 109 1.94 12.42 -7.54
N THR A 110 0.67 12.41 -7.96
CA THR A 110 0.06 11.33 -8.76
C THR A 110 -0.63 11.82 -10.02
N CYS A 111 -0.75 13.14 -10.19
CA CYS A 111 -1.44 13.79 -11.29
C CYS A 111 -0.50 14.77 -12.00
N GLY A 112 -0.76 15.03 -13.29
CA GLY A 112 0.07 15.92 -14.10
C GLY A 112 1.49 15.35 -14.34
N PRO A 113 2.45 16.19 -14.75
CA PRO A 113 3.79 15.74 -15.10
C PRO A 113 4.56 15.11 -13.92
N GLY A 114 4.32 15.60 -12.70
CA GLY A 114 4.90 15.01 -11.49
C GLY A 114 4.45 13.57 -11.25
N GLY A 115 3.14 13.32 -11.37
CA GLY A 115 2.58 11.97 -11.30
C GLY A 115 3.10 11.02 -12.39
N ILE A 116 3.30 11.53 -13.60
CA ILE A 116 3.90 10.74 -14.69
C ILE A 116 5.35 10.39 -14.35
N ALA A 117 6.16 11.36 -13.92
CA ALA A 117 7.55 11.12 -13.54
C ALA A 117 7.67 10.12 -12.37
N TYR A 118 6.80 10.23 -11.37
CA TYR A 118 6.71 9.25 -10.29
C TYR A 118 6.33 7.87 -10.81
N GLY A 119 5.32 7.78 -11.68
CA GLY A 119 4.91 6.53 -12.32
C GLY A 119 6.05 5.83 -13.06
N MET A 120 6.83 6.57 -13.83
CA MET A 120 7.99 6.02 -14.55
C MET A 120 9.04 5.41 -13.61
N ARG A 121 9.24 5.98 -12.42
CA ARG A 121 10.12 5.39 -11.41
C ARG A 121 9.49 4.19 -10.71
N SER A 122 8.18 4.23 -10.45
CA SER A 122 7.47 3.18 -9.73
C SER A 122 7.32 1.87 -10.51
N ILE A 123 7.22 1.91 -11.85
CA ILE A 123 7.02 0.70 -12.67
C ILE A 123 8.09 -0.36 -12.38
N GLY A 124 9.38 0.01 -12.47
CA GLY A 124 10.48 -0.93 -12.24
C GLY A 124 10.44 -1.54 -10.83
N GLY A 125 10.33 -0.68 -9.81
CA GLY A 125 10.28 -1.14 -8.42
C GLY A 125 9.10 -2.07 -8.13
N VAL A 126 7.91 -1.82 -8.68
CA VAL A 126 6.75 -2.71 -8.48
C VAL A 126 6.92 -4.03 -9.22
N LEU A 127 7.46 -4.04 -10.44
CA LEU A 127 7.73 -5.28 -11.16
C LEU A 127 8.74 -6.16 -10.42
N GLU A 128 9.78 -5.58 -9.82
CA GLU A 128 10.72 -6.31 -8.97
C GLU A 128 10.02 -6.97 -7.77
N LEU A 129 9.15 -6.25 -7.06
CA LEU A 129 8.40 -6.82 -5.94
C LEU A 129 7.50 -7.98 -6.37
N VAL A 130 6.87 -7.88 -7.54
CA VAL A 130 6.03 -8.94 -8.10
C VAL A 130 6.89 -10.16 -8.42
N ASP A 131 8.05 -9.96 -9.05
CA ASP A 131 8.96 -11.06 -9.41
C ASP A 131 9.54 -11.76 -8.17
N TYR A 132 9.89 -11.01 -7.12
CA TYR A 132 10.31 -11.60 -5.84
C TYR A 132 9.18 -12.39 -5.20
N MET A 133 7.96 -11.84 -5.18
CA MET A 133 6.80 -12.52 -4.63
C MET A 133 6.52 -13.83 -5.37
N GLU A 134 6.46 -13.81 -6.71
CA GLU A 134 6.17 -15.01 -7.49
C GLU A 134 7.28 -16.06 -7.38
N LYS A 135 8.55 -15.64 -7.26
CA LYS A 135 9.68 -16.54 -7.09
C LYS A 135 9.68 -17.25 -5.75
N TYR A 136 9.48 -16.52 -4.66
CA TYR A 136 9.70 -17.02 -3.30
C TYR A 136 8.41 -17.45 -2.58
N SER A 137 7.24 -16.95 -3.02
CA SER A 137 5.92 -17.37 -2.55
C SER A 137 4.87 -17.30 -3.68
N PRO A 138 4.87 -18.26 -4.62
CA PRO A 138 4.00 -18.24 -5.81
C PRO A 138 2.49 -18.12 -5.52
N ASN A 139 2.07 -18.54 -4.33
CA ASN A 139 0.67 -18.50 -3.89
C ASN A 139 0.30 -17.21 -3.14
N ALA A 140 1.23 -16.31 -2.87
CA ALA A 140 0.96 -15.06 -2.18
C ALA A 140 0.05 -14.13 -3.00
N TRP A 141 -0.61 -13.22 -2.32
CA TRP A 141 -1.32 -12.09 -2.93
C TRP A 141 -0.62 -10.78 -2.61
N MET A 142 -0.40 -9.94 -3.62
CA MET A 142 0.06 -8.56 -3.42
C MET A 142 -1.13 -7.64 -3.22
N LEU A 143 -1.18 -6.96 -2.07
CA LEU A 143 -2.04 -5.82 -1.82
C LEU A 143 -1.23 -4.56 -2.14
N ASN A 144 -1.36 -4.08 -3.37
CA ASN A 144 -0.65 -2.91 -3.85
C ASN A 144 -1.49 -1.65 -3.61
N TYR A 145 -1.05 -0.83 -2.65
CA TYR A 145 -1.57 0.50 -2.39
C TYR A 145 -0.48 1.58 -2.57
N SER A 146 0.60 1.24 -3.26
CA SER A 146 1.56 2.22 -3.79
C SER A 146 0.96 3.04 -4.91
N ASN A 147 1.46 4.26 -5.05
CA ASN A 147 1.10 5.19 -6.11
C ASN A 147 2.23 5.34 -7.15
N PRO A 148 1.92 5.91 -8.34
CA PRO A 148 0.60 6.26 -8.85
C PRO A 148 -0.11 5.04 -9.43
N ALA A 149 -1.19 4.59 -8.77
CA ALA A 149 -1.77 3.27 -9.03
C ALA A 149 -2.32 3.12 -10.45
N ALA A 150 -2.85 4.19 -11.08
CA ALA A 150 -3.32 4.12 -12.47
C ALA A 150 -2.22 3.68 -13.46
N ILE A 151 -1.03 4.26 -13.36
CA ILE A 151 0.10 3.97 -14.25
C ILE A 151 0.68 2.58 -13.94
N VAL A 152 0.88 2.29 -12.66
CA VAL A 152 1.45 1.01 -12.20
C VAL A 152 0.52 -0.16 -12.49
N ALA A 153 -0.79 0.00 -12.31
CA ALA A 153 -1.78 -1.02 -12.64
C ALA A 153 -1.80 -1.31 -14.15
N GLU A 154 -1.66 -0.30 -15.01
CA GLU A 154 -1.56 -0.51 -16.45
C GLU A 154 -0.26 -1.25 -16.83
N ALA A 155 0.87 -0.92 -16.20
CA ALA A 155 2.12 -1.63 -16.43
C ALA A 155 2.04 -3.10 -16.01
N THR A 156 1.51 -3.39 -14.82
CA THR A 156 1.34 -4.77 -14.34
C THR A 156 0.30 -5.54 -15.16
N ARG A 157 -0.79 -4.90 -15.61
CA ARG A 157 -1.75 -5.52 -16.54
C ARG A 157 -1.07 -5.97 -17.85
N ARG A 158 -0.13 -5.20 -18.38
CA ARG A 158 0.59 -5.55 -19.62
C ARG A 158 1.69 -6.58 -19.41
N LEU A 159 2.47 -6.43 -18.34
CA LEU A 159 3.74 -7.14 -18.16
C LEU A 159 3.64 -8.33 -17.20
N ARG A 160 2.63 -8.35 -16.31
CA ARG A 160 2.35 -9.40 -15.33
C ARG A 160 0.84 -9.70 -15.27
N PRO A 161 0.20 -10.03 -16.41
CA PRO A 161 -1.27 -10.12 -16.51
C PRO A 161 -1.91 -11.17 -15.59
N ASN A 162 -1.15 -12.21 -15.23
CA ASN A 162 -1.63 -13.34 -14.43
C ASN A 162 -1.16 -13.28 -12.97
N ALA A 163 -0.38 -12.26 -12.60
CA ALA A 163 0.12 -12.13 -11.25
C ALA A 163 -1.01 -11.82 -10.27
N LYS A 164 -0.91 -12.36 -9.06
CA LYS A 164 -1.92 -12.23 -8.00
C LYS A 164 -1.81 -10.87 -7.31
N ILE A 165 -2.20 -9.82 -8.03
CA ILE A 165 -2.06 -8.42 -7.60
C ILE A 165 -3.45 -7.78 -7.45
N LEU A 166 -3.70 -7.20 -6.28
CA LEU A 166 -4.86 -6.36 -6.00
C LEU A 166 -4.39 -4.90 -5.88
N ASN A 167 -4.73 -4.08 -6.87
CA ASN A 167 -4.46 -2.64 -6.85
C ASN A 167 -5.63 -1.91 -6.20
N ILE A 168 -5.38 -1.20 -5.09
CA ILE A 168 -6.42 -0.50 -4.32
C ILE A 168 -5.99 0.94 -3.99
N CYS A 169 -6.96 1.79 -3.67
CA CYS A 169 -6.74 3.19 -3.33
C CYS A 169 -7.62 3.58 -2.14
N ASP A 170 -7.06 4.37 -1.24
CA ASP A 170 -7.69 4.85 0.00
C ASP A 170 -8.48 6.15 -0.19
N MET A 171 -8.23 6.91 -1.26
CA MET A 171 -8.93 8.18 -1.53
C MET A 171 -10.47 8.02 -1.52
N PRO A 172 -11.09 7.03 -2.20
CA PRO A 172 -12.54 6.80 -2.09
C PRO A 172 -12.99 6.47 -0.65
N ILE A 173 -12.18 5.74 0.12
CA ILE A 173 -12.49 5.37 1.51
C ILE A 173 -12.56 6.61 2.41
N GLY A 174 -11.62 7.54 2.24
CA GLY A 174 -11.62 8.82 2.95
C GLY A 174 -12.83 9.69 2.57
N ILE A 175 -13.17 9.73 1.28
CA ILE A 175 -14.32 10.48 0.77
C ILE A 175 -15.64 9.89 1.30
N GLU A 176 -15.83 8.58 1.24
CA GLU A 176 -17.02 7.91 1.78
C GLU A 176 -17.19 8.13 3.28
N SER A 177 -16.09 8.10 4.04
CA SER A 177 -16.11 8.38 5.48
C SER A 177 -16.62 9.80 5.78
N ARG A 178 -16.17 10.80 5.02
CA ARG A 178 -16.66 12.18 5.14
C ARG A 178 -18.11 12.32 4.69
N MET A 179 -18.49 11.62 3.62
CA MET A 179 -19.89 11.60 3.16
C MET A 179 -20.82 11.03 4.22
N ALA A 180 -20.43 9.94 4.90
CA ALA A 180 -21.19 9.36 5.99
C ALA A 180 -21.43 10.37 7.12
N GLN A 181 -20.39 11.10 7.53
CA GLN A 181 -20.51 12.17 8.52
C GLN A 181 -21.49 13.27 8.09
N ILE A 182 -21.39 13.74 6.84
CA ILE A 182 -22.26 14.80 6.30
C ILE A 182 -23.74 14.39 6.32
N VAL A 183 -24.04 13.12 6.02
CA VAL A 183 -25.42 12.61 6.00
C VAL A 183 -25.89 12.03 7.34
N GLY A 184 -25.09 12.16 8.41
CA GLY A 184 -25.45 11.71 9.76
C GLY A 184 -25.36 10.20 10.00
N LEU A 185 -24.60 9.45 9.20
CA LEU A 185 -24.34 8.02 9.40
C LEU A 185 -23.12 7.81 10.31
N GLN A 186 -23.16 6.73 11.10
CA GLN A 186 -22.09 6.39 12.05
C GLN A 186 -20.85 5.78 11.37
N ASP A 187 -21.06 5.05 10.27
CA ASP A 187 -19.99 4.39 9.51
C ASP A 187 -20.33 4.43 8.02
N ARG A 188 -19.32 4.68 7.17
CA ARG A 188 -19.44 4.57 5.71
C ARG A 188 -19.96 3.21 5.24
N LYS A 189 -19.74 2.14 6.00
CA LYS A 189 -20.25 0.79 5.69
C LYS A 189 -21.78 0.68 5.74
N GLN A 190 -22.47 1.70 6.24
CA GLN A 190 -23.94 1.82 6.14
C GLN A 190 -24.40 2.32 4.77
N MET A 191 -23.47 2.83 3.94
CA MET A 191 -23.73 3.21 2.56
C MET A 191 -23.40 2.06 1.60
N ARG A 192 -24.19 1.94 0.54
CA ARG A 192 -23.87 1.10 -0.62
C ARG A 192 -23.82 1.97 -1.86
N VAL A 193 -22.64 2.00 -2.48
CA VAL A 193 -22.33 2.88 -3.60
C VAL A 193 -22.10 2.07 -4.88
N ARG A 194 -22.43 2.68 -6.02
CA ARG A 194 -21.85 2.30 -7.31
C ARG A 194 -20.93 3.44 -7.74
N TYR A 195 -19.73 3.10 -8.17
CA TYR A 195 -18.67 4.02 -8.54
C TYR A 195 -18.01 3.54 -9.83
N TYR A 196 -17.64 4.48 -10.70
CA TYR A 196 -16.79 4.21 -11.87
C TYR A 196 -15.87 5.39 -12.14
N GLY A 197 -14.72 5.09 -12.74
CA GLY A 197 -13.64 6.04 -13.01
C GLY A 197 -12.30 5.33 -13.06
N LEU A 198 -11.25 6.06 -13.38
CA LEU A 198 -9.89 5.60 -13.18
C LEU A 198 -9.49 5.84 -11.71
N ASN A 199 -8.37 5.25 -11.31
CA ASN A 199 -7.74 5.66 -10.06
C ASN A 199 -7.43 7.17 -10.09
N HIS A 200 -7.84 7.88 -9.04
CA HIS A 200 -7.75 9.34 -8.89
C HIS A 200 -8.51 10.17 -9.97
N TRP A 201 -9.43 9.57 -10.74
CA TRP A 201 -10.25 10.29 -11.70
C TRP A 201 -11.65 9.69 -11.85
N TRP A 202 -12.69 10.36 -11.33
CA TRP A 202 -14.05 9.84 -11.34
C TRP A 202 -15.11 10.91 -11.58
N SER A 203 -16.30 10.49 -11.99
CA SER A 203 -17.39 11.41 -12.38
C SER A 203 -18.73 11.17 -11.69
N ALA A 204 -19.15 9.92 -11.39
CA ALA A 204 -20.47 9.69 -10.80
C ALA A 204 -20.50 8.59 -9.72
N ILE A 205 -21.23 8.88 -8.64
CA ILE A 205 -21.53 7.97 -7.54
C ILE A 205 -23.05 7.91 -7.38
N SER A 206 -23.69 6.80 -7.78
CA SER A 206 -25.10 6.56 -7.42
C SER A 206 -25.15 5.90 -6.05
N ARG A 207 -25.96 6.46 -5.13
CA ARG A 207 -26.04 5.99 -3.74
C ARG A 207 -27.40 5.37 -3.45
N SER A 208 -27.38 4.26 -2.72
CA SER A 208 -28.57 3.75 -2.04
C SER A 208 -28.27 3.61 -0.56
N PHE A 209 -29.13 4.17 0.28
CA PHE A 209 -29.06 3.97 1.72
C PHE A 209 -29.79 2.68 2.07
N ARG A 210 -29.19 1.82 2.90
CA ARG A 210 -30.00 0.80 3.58
C ARG A 210 -30.85 1.54 4.62
N LYS A 211 -32.16 1.64 4.39
CA LYS A 211 -33.08 1.78 5.52
C LYS A 211 -33.01 0.45 6.27
N GLY A 212 -32.66 0.52 7.56
CA GLY A 212 -32.72 -0.63 8.46
C GLY A 212 -34.13 -1.19 8.55
#